data_AF-A0A6B3G974-F1
#
_entry.id   AF-A0A6B3G974-F1
#
_cell.length_a   1.000
_cell.length_b   1.000
_cell.length_c   1.000
_cell.angle_alpha   90.00
_cell.angle_beta   90.00
_cell.angle_gamma   90.00
#
_symmetry.space_group_name_H-M   'P 1'
#
loop_
_entity.id
_entity.type
_entity.pdbx_description
1 polymer ?
#
loop_
_entity_poly.entity_id
_entity_poly.type
_entity_poly.pdbx_seq_one_letter_code
_entity_poly.pdbx_strand_id
1 'polypeptide(L)' 'NSDDPPMFGTDLNNEYAVAARLLELDERGIADLAKNAVEASFLDPAGKRKLAEEIDTYTANWLRAPSS' A
#
# COMPACT_ATOMS: atom_id res chain seq x y z
N ASN A 1 -19.55 23.76 -24.09
CA ASN A 1 -18.35 22.99 -24.45
C ASN A 1 -17.56 22.83 -23.17
N SER A 2 -17.91 21.82 -22.36
CA SER A 2 -17.34 20.45 -22.31
C SER A 2 -15.89 20.49 -21.81
N ASP A 3 -15.65 20.09 -20.57
CA ASP A 3 -15.51 18.70 -20.07
C ASP A 3 -14.02 18.39 -20.02
N ASP A 4 -13.41 18.64 -18.86
CA ASP A 4 -12.36 17.80 -18.27
C ASP A 4 -11.79 18.50 -17.01
N PRO A 5 -12.27 18.15 -15.81
CA PRO A 5 -11.57 18.45 -14.56
C PRO A 5 -10.19 17.77 -14.59
N PRO A 6 -9.15 18.33 -13.94
CA PRO A 6 -7.93 17.57 -13.69
C PRO A 6 -8.26 16.35 -12.82
N MET A 7 -8.53 15.24 -13.50
CA MET A 7 -8.60 13.89 -12.97
C MET A 7 -7.28 13.59 -12.27
N PHE A 8 -7.38 13.03 -11.06
CA PHE A 8 -6.27 12.57 -10.23
C PHE A 8 -5.52 13.66 -9.47
N GLY A 9 -6.29 14.43 -8.69
CA GLY A 9 -5.86 14.86 -7.37
C GLY A 9 -5.54 13.63 -6.51
N THR A 10 -4.28 13.52 -6.14
CA THR A 10 -3.59 12.38 -5.53
C THR A 10 -3.97 12.11 -4.06
N ASP A 11 -5.25 11.88 -3.77
CA ASP A 11 -5.70 11.33 -2.47
C ASP A 11 -6.29 9.90 -2.57
N LEU A 12 -6.22 9.30 -3.76
CA LEU A 12 -6.68 7.93 -4.05
C LEU A 12 -5.92 6.84 -3.27
N ASN A 13 -4.72 7.17 -2.76
CA ASN A 13 -3.88 6.21 -2.03
C ASN A 13 -4.50 5.75 -0.71
N ASN A 14 -5.37 6.57 -0.10
CA ASN A 14 -6.03 6.22 1.15
C ASN A 14 -7.33 5.41 0.94
N GLU A 15 -8.02 5.61 -0.18
CA GLU A 15 -9.27 4.90 -0.47
C GLU A 15 -9.05 3.47 -0.99
N TYR A 16 -7.93 3.20 -1.66
CA TYR A 16 -7.55 1.81 -1.99
C TYR A 16 -7.10 1.00 -0.77
N ALA A 17 -6.59 1.65 0.28
CA ALA A 17 -6.30 0.99 1.56
C ALA A 17 -7.58 0.47 2.25
N VAL A 18 -8.76 1.02 1.92
CA VAL A 18 -10.06 0.54 2.41
C VAL A 18 -10.52 -0.73 1.67
N ALA A 19 -10.14 -0.92 0.41
CA ALA A 19 -10.51 -2.12 -0.35
C ALA A 19 -9.84 -3.41 0.16
N ALA A 20 -8.67 -3.30 0.80
CA ALA A 20 -7.98 -4.42 1.44
C ALA A 20 -8.68 -4.94 2.72
N ARG A 21 -9.58 -4.17 3.33
CA ARG A 21 -10.40 -4.63 4.48
C ARG A 21 -11.57 -5.55 4.11
N LEU A 22 -11.90 -5.70 2.81
CA LEU A 22 -13.15 -6.33 2.37
C LEU A 22 -13.04 -7.81 1.94
N LEU A 23 -11.85 -8.41 1.91
CA LEU A 23 -11.66 -9.73 1.25
C LEU A 23 -10.86 -10.78 2.04
N GLU A 24 -10.71 -10.67 3.37
CA GLU A 24 -10.07 -11.71 4.20
C GLU A 24 -8.60 -12.02 3.82
N LEU A 25 -7.86 -11.07 3.26
CA LEU A 25 -6.42 -11.23 3.08
C LEU A 25 -5.75 -11.19 4.44
N ASP A 26 -4.97 -12.23 4.76
CA ASP A 26 -4.11 -12.25 5.92
C ASP A 26 -3.10 -11.09 5.88
N GLU A 27 -2.46 -10.81 7.01
CA GLU A 27 -1.56 -9.66 7.13
C GLU A 27 -0.35 -9.72 6.18
N ARG A 28 -0.05 -10.91 5.65
CA ARG A 28 0.96 -11.11 4.61
C ARG A 28 0.43 -10.68 3.24
N GLY A 29 -0.83 -11.01 2.92
CA GLY A 29 -1.51 -10.55 1.72
C GLY A 29 -1.63 -9.02 1.63
N ILE A 30 -1.83 -8.35 2.78
CA ILE A 30 -1.82 -6.88 2.84
C ILE A 30 -0.40 -6.34 2.58
N ALA A 31 0.64 -6.98 3.12
CA ALA A 31 2.02 -6.60 2.89
C ALA A 31 2.42 -6.71 1.41
N ASP A 32 2.04 -7.80 0.76
CA ASP A 32 2.34 -8.04 -0.66
C ASP A 32 1.62 -7.05 -1.58
N LEU A 33 0.37 -6.71 -1.25
CA LEU A 33 -0.37 -5.67 -1.97
C LEU A 33 0.34 -4.31 -1.85
N ALA A 34 0.76 -3.93 -0.64
CA ALA A 34 1.47 -2.68 -0.41
C ALA A 34 2.80 -2.63 -1.16
N LYS A 35 3.57 -3.73 -1.19
CA LYS A 35 4.81 -3.81 -1.97
C LYS A 35 4.56 -3.67 -3.47
N ASN A 36 3.51 -4.29 -4.00
CA ASN A 36 3.15 -4.14 -5.41
C ASN A 36 2.80 -2.68 -5.76
N ALA A 37 2.15 -1.96 -4.85
CA ALA A 37 1.87 -0.53 -5.04
C ALA A 37 3.16 0.32 -5.04
N VAL A 38 4.12 0.01 -4.16
CA VAL A 38 5.44 0.65 -4.15
C VAL A 38 6.19 0.39 -5.45
N GLU A 39 6.18 -0.85 -5.95
CA GLU A 39 6.81 -1.20 -7.23
C GLU A 39 6.16 -0.50 -8.43
N ALA A 40 4.83 -0.31 -8.41
CA ALA A 40 4.11 0.43 -9.45
C ALA A 40 4.29 1.96 -9.35
N SER A 41 4.82 2.48 -8.25
CA SER A 41 5.02 3.92 -8.07
C SER A 41 6.15 4.48 -8.95
N PHE A 42 6.12 5.80 -9.18
CA PHE A 42 7.18 6.54 -9.88
C PHE A 42 8.38 6.92 -8.98
N LEU A 43 8.52 6.29 -7.82
CA LEU A 43 9.67 6.50 -6.95
C LEU A 43 10.96 6.01 -7.62
N ASP A 44 12.07 6.58 -7.20
CA ASP A 44 13.39 6.09 -7.56
C ASP A 44 13.67 4.74 -6.85
N PRO A 45 14.64 3.95 -7.33
CA PRO A 45 14.93 2.65 -6.75
C PRO A 45 15.26 2.68 -5.25
N ALA A 46 15.88 3.76 -4.75
CA ALA A 46 16.18 3.86 -3.33
C ALA A 46 14.92 4.13 -2.50
N GLY A 47 14.01 4.98 -2.99
CA GLY A 47 12.70 5.20 -2.38
C GLY A 47 11.85 3.94 -2.32
N LYS A 48 11.81 3.15 -3.41
CA LYS A 48 11.09 1.87 -3.44
C LYS A 48 11.62 0.88 -2.41
N ARG A 49 12.94 0.69 -2.36
CA ARG A 49 13.58 -0.21 -1.40
C ARG A 49 13.29 0.20 0.05
N LYS A 50 13.39 1.48 0.37
CA LYS A 50 13.11 1.98 1.72
C LYS A 50 11.68 1.65 2.16
N LEU A 51 10.69 1.92 1.31
CA LEU A 51 9.29 1.65 1.64
C LEU A 51 9.01 0.14 1.74
N ALA A 52 9.63 -0.68 0.89
CA ALA A 52 9.50 -2.14 0.97
C ALA A 52 10.04 -2.68 2.31
N GLU A 53 11.19 -2.17 2.77
CA GLU A 53 11.79 -2.53 4.07
C GLU A 53 10.92 -2.09 5.26
N GLU A 54 10.29 -0.91 5.16
CA GLU A 54 9.35 -0.43 6.18
C GLU A 54 8.10 -1.32 6.27
N ILE A 55 7.55 -1.73 5.12
CA ILE A 55 6.42 -2.67 5.05
C ILE A 55 6.80 -4.01 5.68
N ASP A 56 7.96 -4.57 5.32
CA ASP A 56 8.45 -5.83 5.89
C ASP A 56 8.61 -5.76 7.41
N THR A 57 9.18 -4.66 7.91
CA THR A 57 9.37 -4.45 9.34
C THR A 57 8.03 -4.37 10.07
N TYR A 58 7.07 -3.63 9.51
CA TYR A 58 5.73 -3.51 10.11
C TYR A 58 5.01 -4.86 10.16
N THR A 59 5.00 -5.59 9.04
CA THR A 59 4.36 -6.91 8.97
C THR A 59 5.03 -7.92 9.92
N ALA A 60 6.35 -7.93 10.01
CA ALA A 60 7.07 -8.80 10.93
C ALA A 60 6.77 -8.46 12.40
N ASN A 61 6.67 -7.18 12.74
CA ASN A 61 6.29 -6.75 14.09
C ASN A 61 4.85 -7.13 14.43
N TRP A 62 3.93 -6.97 13.47
CA TRP A 62 2.53 -7.33 13.64
C TRP A 62 2.36 -8.84 13.87
N LEU A 63 2.99 -9.67 13.05
CA LEU A 63 2.95 -11.13 13.19
C LEU A 63 3.64 -11.65 14.46
N ARG A 64 4.50 -10.84 15.08
CA ARG A 64 5.16 -11.16 16.36
C ARG A 64 4.32 -10.75 17.58
N ALA A 65 3.42 -9.78 17.44
CA ALA A 65 2.50 -9.44 18.52
C ALA A 65 1.51 -10.61 18.70
N PRO A 66 1.22 -11.05 19.94
CA PRO A 66 0.17 -12.03 20.16
C PRO A 66 -1.14 -11.43 19.66
N SER A 67 -1.68 -12.01 18.58
CA SER A 67 -3.01 -11.70 18.06
C SER A 67 -3.99 -11.82 19.23
N SER A 68 -4.44 -10.68 19.76
CA SER A 68 -5.34 -10.62 20.92
C SER A 68 -6.79 -10.85 20.50
#